data_AF-A0A2M7XP62-F1
#
_entry.id   AF-A0A2M7XP62-F1
#
_cell.length_a   1.000
_cell.length_b   1.000
_cell.length_c   1.000
_cell.angle_alpha   90.00
_cell.angle_beta   90.00
_cell.angle_gamma   90.00
#
_symmetry.space_group_name_H-M   'P 1'
#
loop_
_entity.id
_entity.type
_entity.pdbx_description
1 polymer ?
#
loop_
_entity_poly.entity_id
_entity_poly.type
_entity_poly.pdbx_seq_one_letter_code
_entity_poly.pdbx_strand_id
1 'polypeptide(L)'
;MKNKIKKVPVFKNEDAERDFWATHDATDYFDESMRVELDLSQLKPTAKPITIRLPNTLMYDLKMIANKKDVPYQSLMKIMLSEAVKREYAPISPLR
;
A
#
# COMPACT_ATOMS: atom_id res chain seq x y z
N MET A 1 -14.69 -16.30 30.72
CA MET A 1 -15.83 -15.63 31.38
C MET A 1 -16.63 -14.94 30.29
N LYS A 2 -17.97 -15.09 30.26
CA LYS A 2 -18.83 -14.50 29.20
C LYS A 2 -18.92 -12.99 29.41
N ASN A 3 -18.14 -12.20 28.67
CA ASN A 3 -18.37 -10.75 28.60
C ASN A 3 -19.66 -10.50 27.81
N LYS A 4 -20.61 -9.82 28.42
CA LYS A 4 -21.85 -9.40 27.76
C LYS A 4 -21.52 -8.18 26.90
N ILE A 5 -21.39 -8.37 25.60
CA ILE A 5 -21.16 -7.27 24.65
C ILE A 5 -22.38 -6.33 24.67
N LYS A 6 -22.13 -5.03 24.87
CA LYS A 6 -23.18 -4.01 24.87
C LYS A 6 -23.53 -3.68 23.42
N LYS A 7 -24.82 -3.47 23.13
CA LYS A 7 -25.25 -3.05 21.79
C LYS A 7 -24.83 -1.60 21.55
N VAL A 8 -24.21 -1.34 20.39
CA VAL A 8 -23.87 0.03 19.95
C VAL A 8 -25.18 0.83 19.79
N PRO A 9 -25.31 2.00 20.42
CA PRO A 9 -26.51 2.83 20.29
C PRO A 9 -26.58 3.49 18.90
N VAL A 10 -27.81 3.76 18.43
CA VAL A 10 -28.03 4.46 17.16
C VAL A 10 -27.86 5.96 17.38
N PHE A 11 -26.80 6.54 16.83
CA PHE A 11 -26.54 7.98 16.91
C PHE A 11 -27.30 8.73 15.83
N LYS A 12 -27.74 9.96 16.16
CA LYS A 12 -28.43 10.84 15.21
C LYS A 12 -27.47 11.67 14.34
N ASN A 13 -26.24 11.92 14.82
CA ASN A 13 -25.20 12.72 14.18
C ASN A 13 -23.80 12.23 14.58
N GLU A 14 -22.80 12.50 13.73
CA GLU A 14 -21.39 12.10 13.93
C GLU A 14 -20.77 12.73 15.20
N ASP A 15 -21.10 13.98 15.52
CA ASP A 15 -20.58 14.64 16.74
C ASP A 15 -21.00 13.91 18.02
N ALA A 16 -22.25 13.41 18.07
CA ALA A 16 -22.76 12.65 19.20
C ALA A 16 -22.09 11.26 19.32
N GLU A 17 -21.67 10.69 18.20
CA GLU A 17 -20.90 9.45 18.17
C GLU A 17 -19.47 9.68 18.70
N ARG A 18 -18.83 10.78 18.29
CA ARG A 18 -17.48 11.16 18.76
C ARG A 18 -17.44 11.39 20.27
N ASP A 19 -18.40 12.14 20.80
CA ASP A 19 -18.48 12.41 22.25
C ASP A 19 -18.76 11.14 23.06
N PHE A 20 -19.55 10.23 22.49
CA PHE A 20 -19.81 8.93 23.10
C PHE A 20 -18.55 8.07 23.16
N TRP A 21 -17.81 7.92 22.06
CA TRP A 21 -16.57 7.14 22.01
C TRP A 21 -15.41 7.78 22.77
N ALA A 22 -15.41 9.10 22.96
CA ALA A 22 -14.45 9.78 23.82
C ALA A 22 -14.63 9.41 25.31
N THR A 23 -15.84 9.01 25.71
CA THR A 23 -16.20 8.71 27.10
C THR A 23 -16.32 7.21 27.38
N HIS A 24 -16.51 6.39 26.35
CA HIS A 24 -16.76 4.95 26.48
C HIS A 24 -15.65 4.10 25.85
N ASP A 25 -15.27 3.01 26.54
CA ASP A 25 -14.29 2.07 26.03
C ASP A 25 -14.87 1.23 24.88
N ALA A 26 -14.20 1.25 23.73
CA ALA A 26 -14.60 0.50 22.54
C ALA A 26 -14.60 -1.02 22.79
N THR A 27 -13.75 -1.53 23.68
CA THR A 27 -13.66 -2.98 23.96
C THR A 27 -14.91 -3.57 24.64
N ASP A 28 -15.79 -2.74 25.20
CA ASP A 28 -17.08 -3.16 25.76
C ASP A 28 -18.18 -3.40 24.69
N TYR A 29 -17.96 -2.87 23.47
CA TYR A 29 -18.93 -2.87 22.37
C TYR A 29 -18.49 -3.72 21.18
N PHE A 30 -17.19 -3.96 21.01
CA PHE A 30 -16.64 -4.83 19.97
C PHE A 30 -16.46 -6.25 20.51
N ASP A 31 -17.10 -7.22 19.86
CA ASP A 31 -16.97 -8.64 20.18
C ASP A 31 -15.58 -9.15 19.73
N GLU A 32 -14.72 -9.49 20.68
CA GLU A 32 -13.41 -10.07 20.38
C GLU A 32 -13.51 -11.42 19.64
N SER A 33 -14.69 -12.08 19.64
CA SER A 33 -14.93 -13.29 18.85
C SER A 33 -15.13 -13.03 17.35
N MET A 34 -15.37 -11.77 16.96
CA MET A 34 -15.36 -11.31 15.56
C MET A 34 -14.00 -10.75 15.12
N ARG A 35 -12.91 -11.15 15.80
CA ARG A 35 -11.56 -10.92 15.28
C ARG A 35 -11.44 -11.62 13.93
N VAL A 36 -11.39 -10.82 12.87
CA VAL A 36 -11.02 -11.31 11.54
C VAL A 36 -9.53 -11.66 11.62
N GLU A 37 -9.22 -12.95 11.67
CA GLU A 37 -7.85 -13.42 11.43
C GLU A 37 -7.48 -13.02 10.00
N LEU A 38 -6.73 -11.92 9.88
CA LEU A 38 -6.16 -11.49 8.61
C LEU A 38 -5.09 -12.49 8.20
N ASP A 39 -5.49 -13.52 7.47
CA ASP A 39 -4.57 -14.46 6.86
C ASP A 39 -3.89 -13.81 5.65
N LEU A 40 -2.77 -13.14 5.92
CA LEU A 40 -1.90 -12.54 4.90
C LEU A 40 -0.96 -13.58 4.25
N SER A 41 -1.11 -14.88 4.54
CA SER A 41 -0.26 -15.93 3.96
C SER A 41 -0.41 -16.08 2.44
N GLN A 42 -1.54 -15.65 1.88
CA GLN A 42 -1.83 -15.68 0.44
C GLN A 42 -1.50 -14.36 -0.29
N LEU A 43 -0.80 -13.42 0.36
CA LEU A 43 -0.28 -12.25 -0.34
C LEU A 43 0.75 -12.70 -1.38
N LYS A 44 0.31 -12.77 -2.64
CA LYS A 44 1.21 -13.01 -3.78
C LYS A 44 2.31 -11.95 -3.73
N PRO A 45 3.60 -12.33 -3.89
CA PRO A 45 4.66 -11.35 -3.97
C PRO A 45 4.32 -10.36 -5.08
N THR A 46 4.32 -9.07 -4.74
CA THR A 46 3.97 -7.98 -5.66
C THR A 46 4.93 -7.92 -6.85
N ALA A 47 6.09 -8.58 -6.77
CA ALA A 47 7.09 -8.65 -7.82
C ALA A 47 7.27 -10.08 -8.34
N LYS A 48 7.29 -10.24 -9.66
CA LYS A 48 7.70 -11.47 -10.34
C LYS A 48 9.11 -11.31 -10.92
N PRO A 49 10.02 -12.26 -10.74
CA PRO A 49 11.32 -12.21 -11.40
C PRO A 49 11.12 -12.38 -12.92
N ILE A 50 11.76 -11.51 -13.69
CA ILE A 50 11.78 -11.59 -15.15
C ILE A 50 13.23 -11.57 -15.64
N THR A 51 13.50 -12.31 -16.71
CA THR A 51 14.79 -12.28 -17.40
C THR A 51 14.66 -11.40 -18.63
N ILE A 52 15.40 -10.29 -18.65
CA ILE A 52 15.46 -9.37 -19.79
C ILE A 52 16.90 -9.30 -20.32
N ARG A 53 17.06 -9.22 -21.64
CA ARG A 53 18.38 -9.00 -22.27
C ARG A 53 18.57 -7.50 -22.46
N LEU A 54 19.67 -6.97 -21.94
CA LEU A 54 20.06 -5.57 -22.08
C LEU A 54 21.45 -5.50 -22.70
N PRO A 55 21.74 -4.49 -23.56
CA PRO A 55 23.10 -4.22 -23.99
C PRO A 55 24.04 -3.97 -22.80
N ASN A 56 25.29 -4.44 -22.91
CA ASN A 56 26.27 -4.27 -21.83
C ASN A 56 26.50 -2.80 -21.47
N THR A 57 26.59 -1.92 -22.46
CA THR A 57 26.78 -0.47 -22.28
C THR A 57 25.69 0.14 -21.39
N LEU A 58 24.42 -0.16 -21.69
CA LEU A 58 23.29 0.31 -20.91
C LEU A 58 23.35 -0.16 -19.46
N MET A 59 23.78 -1.41 -19.21
CA MET A 59 23.94 -1.94 -17.85
C MET A 59 25.02 -1.17 -17.08
N TYR A 60 26.13 -0.81 -17.73
CA TYR A 60 27.18 0.00 -17.11
C TYR A 60 26.67 1.41 -16.76
N ASP A 61 25.99 2.06 -17.69
CA ASP A 61 25.42 3.40 -17.47
C ASP A 61 24.41 3.40 -16.33
N LEU A 62 23.52 2.41 -16.28
CA LEU A 62 22.55 2.26 -15.19
C LEU A 62 23.23 2.09 -13.83
N LYS A 63 24.30 1.29 -13.74
CA LYS A 63 25.07 1.11 -12.50
C LYS A 63 25.75 2.41 -12.08
N MET A 64 26.33 3.15 -13.03
CA MET A 64 26.99 4.43 -12.75
C MET A 64 25.99 5.48 -12.24
N ILE A 65 24.82 5.59 -12.89
CA ILE A 65 23.76 6.52 -12.46
C ILE A 65 23.22 6.13 -11.09
N ALA A 66 23.04 4.83 -10.83
CA ALA A 66 22.56 4.32 -9.56
C ALA A 66 23.53 4.65 -8.42
N ASN A 67 24.84 4.44 -8.64
CA ASN A 67 25.87 4.81 -7.68
C ASN A 67 25.90 6.33 -7.42
N LYS A 68 25.80 7.16 -8.46
CA LYS A 68 25.72 8.62 -8.31
C LYS A 68 24.51 9.08 -7.49
N LYS A 69 23.40 8.34 -7.57
CA LYS A 69 22.16 8.61 -6.85
C LYS A 69 22.08 7.91 -5.48
N ASP A 70 23.13 7.21 -5.07
CA ASP A 70 23.20 6.38 -3.87
C ASP A 70 22.02 5.39 -3.73
N VAL A 71 21.64 4.77 -4.85
CA VAL A 71 20.57 3.75 -4.90
C VAL A 71 21.07 2.47 -5.58
N PRO A 72 20.50 1.30 -5.24
CA PRO A 72 20.76 0.08 -5.99
C PRO A 72 20.28 0.19 -7.44
N TYR A 73 21.07 -0.31 -8.40
CA TYR A 73 20.71 -0.25 -9.83
C TYR A 73 19.36 -0.93 -10.13
N GLN A 74 19.02 -2.00 -9.42
CA GLN A 74 17.72 -2.68 -9.53
C GLN A 74 16.56 -1.79 -9.08
N SER A 75 16.74 -1.01 -8.03
CA SER A 75 15.75 -0.04 -7.56
C SER A 75 15.59 1.10 -8.55
N LEU A 76 16.70 1.63 -9.08
CA LEU A 76 16.69 2.65 -10.13
C LEU A 76 15.91 2.16 -11.37
N MET A 77 16.19 0.94 -11.84
CA MET A 77 15.49 0.35 -12.98
C MET A 77 13.97 0.27 -12.75
N LYS A 78 13.53 -0.14 -11.55
CA LYS A 78 12.10 -0.20 -11.21
C LYS A 78 11.43 1.17 -11.29
N ILE A 79 12.09 2.21 -10.78
CA ILE A 79 11.58 3.57 -10.80
C ILE A 79 11.46 4.05 -12.25
N MET A 80 12.54 3.93 -13.04
CA MET A 80 12.56 4.37 -14.43
C MET A 80 11.53 3.66 -15.30
N LEU A 81 11.36 2.34 -15.12
CA LEU A 81 10.34 1.57 -15.84
C LEU A 81 8.93 2.01 -15.45
N SER A 82 8.68 2.25 -14.15
CA SER A 82 7.38 2.75 -13.69
C SER A 82 7.06 4.13 -14.28
N GLU A 83 8.03 5.03 -14.31
CA GLU A 83 7.87 6.37 -14.90
C GLU A 83 7.62 6.30 -16.42
N ALA A 84 8.37 5.46 -17.14
CA ALA A 84 8.16 5.24 -18.57
C ALA A 84 6.75 4.70 -18.85
N VAL A 85 6.32 3.69 -18.09
CA VAL A 85 4.97 3.12 -18.20
C VAL A 85 3.90 4.16 -17.90
N LYS A 86 4.07 4.98 -16.85
CA LYS A 86 3.15 6.09 -16.54
C LYS A 86 3.08 7.12 -17.67
N ARG A 87 4.20 7.39 -18.35
CA ARG A 87 4.22 8.31 -19.50
C ARG A 87 3.44 7.76 -20.69
N GLU A 88 3.53 6.46 -20.96
CA GLU A 88 2.78 5.81 -22.04
C GLU A 88 1.29 5.66 -21.73
N TYR A 89 0.93 5.44 -20.46
CA TYR A 89 -0.47 5.35 -20.02
C TYR A 89 -1.11 6.69 -19.72
N ALA A 90 -0.33 7.75 -19.52
CA ALA A 90 -0.87 9.09 -19.52
C ALA A 90 -1.58 9.25 -20.88
N PRO A 91 -2.88 9.56 -20.91
CA PRO A 91 -3.55 9.81 -22.18
C PRO A 91 -2.67 10.80 -22.91
N ILE A 92 -2.28 10.47 -24.14
CA ILE A 92 -1.61 11.38 -25.06
C ILE A 92 -2.46 12.65 -25.00
N SER A 93 -2.06 13.62 -24.18
CA SER A 93 -2.77 14.87 -24.11
C SER A 93 -2.50 15.45 -25.49
N PRO A 94 -3.51 15.54 -26.37
CA PRO A 94 -3.27 16.27 -27.58
C PRO A 94 -2.97 17.70 -27.16
N LEU A 95 -2.20 18.41 -27.99
CA LEU A 95 -1.85 19.83 -27.90
C LEU A 95 -0.54 20.05 -27.13
N ARG A 96 0.57 20.26 -27.88
CA ARG A 96 1.03 21.54 -28.46
C ARG A 96 1.87 22.32 -27.47
#